data_AF-A0A9Y2AY49-F1
#
_entry.id   AF-A0A9Y2AY49-F1
#
_cell.length_a   1.000
_cell.length_b   1.000
_cell.length_c   1.000
_cell.angle_alpha   90.00
_cell.angle_beta   90.00
_cell.angle_gamma   90.00
#
_symmetry.space_group_name_H-M   'P 1'
#
loop_
_entity.id
_entity.type
_entity.pdbx_description
1 polymer ?
#
loop_
_entity_poly.entity_id
_entity_poly.type
_entity_poly.pdbx_seq_one_letter_code
_entity_poly.pdbx_strand_id
1 'polypeptide(L)'
;MRIALVVIAIYTLVWIFTEGGGYLLLLAMLFVVAIYAAVPWGISRNPKLKIHLDEAEASLKKVKPRRTMPNTRKATKGIVKAPAKGPVEMRASKSPADHPIDDRQQTIIEALMALPDHIKRQSGALFYTGADAFSQPSSIYVLGLNPGGDPGTQEANTVAKAITAFEKAPGQWSAYQDDSWEGATPGTWGMQPRVLHFFKMLGLDARSVPASNVIFVRSTTEGTLTLDKDELISACWPVHRTVIQRLGVTTII
;
A
#
# COMPACT_ATOMS: atom_id res chain seq x y z
N MET A 1 22.96 21.03 -28.86
CA MET A 1 23.56 21.70 -27.69
C MET A 1 23.10 21.13 -26.34
N ARG A 2 21.80 20.88 -26.10
CA ARG A 2 21.31 20.39 -24.79
C ARG A 2 21.79 18.99 -24.39
N ILE A 3 21.94 18.06 -25.34
CA ILE A 3 22.40 16.70 -25.05
C ILE A 3 23.90 16.65 -24.70
N ALA A 4 24.72 17.49 -25.34
CA ALA A 4 26.15 17.58 -25.06
C ALA A 4 26.44 18.05 -23.62
N LEU A 5 25.65 19.00 -23.12
CA LEU A 5 25.79 19.49 -21.75
C LEU A 5 25.44 18.43 -20.69
N VAL A 6 24.45 17.58 -20.97
CA VAL A 6 24.06 16.48 -20.06
C VAL A 6 25.13 15.40 -20.02
N VAL A 7 25.70 15.04 -21.19
CA VAL A 7 26.78 14.05 -21.26
C VAL A 7 28.03 14.52 -20.52
N ILE A 8 28.41 15.81 -20.68
CA ILE A 8 29.55 16.40 -19.96
C ILE A 8 29.31 16.41 -18.45
N ALA A 9 28.10 16.74 -18.00
CA ALA A 9 27.75 16.74 -16.58
C ALA A 9 27.85 15.34 -15.95
N ILE A 10 27.36 14.30 -16.66
CA ILE A 10 27.43 12.91 -16.20
C ILE A 10 28.87 12.43 -16.14
N TYR A 11 29.68 12.71 -17.16
CA TYR A 11 31.08 12.30 -17.20
C TYR A 11 31.90 12.95 -16.07
N THR A 12 31.62 14.22 -15.77
CA THR A 12 32.29 14.96 -14.69
C THR A 12 31.91 14.38 -13.32
N LEU A 13 30.64 14.01 -13.12
CA LEU A 13 30.19 13.35 -11.89
C LEU A 13 30.86 11.98 -11.69
N VAL A 14 30.89 11.15 -12.73
CA VAL A 14 31.53 9.82 -12.64
C VAL A 14 33.01 9.93 -12.31
N TRP A 15 33.74 10.87 -12.94
CA TRP A 15 35.16 11.09 -12.67
C TRP A 15 35.44 11.58 -11.24
N ILE A 16 34.59 12.46 -10.70
CA ILE A 16 34.72 12.96 -9.31
C ILE A 16 34.60 11.81 -8.28
N PHE A 17 33.74 10.82 -8.54
CA PHE A 17 33.49 9.72 -7.61
C PHE A 17 34.52 8.58 -7.67
N THR A 18 35.28 8.43 -8.76
CA THR A 18 36.21 7.31 -8.93
C THR A 18 37.67 7.61 -8.55
N GLU A 19 38.11 8.88 -8.57
CA GLU A 19 39.54 9.21 -8.42
C GLU A 19 39.90 10.21 -7.30
N GLY A 20 39.15 10.23 -6.19
CA GLY A 20 39.62 10.88 -4.95
C GLY A 20 39.71 12.42 -5.01
N GLY A 21 38.84 13.07 -5.79
CA GLY A 21 38.81 14.53 -5.94
C GLY A 21 38.02 15.26 -4.85
N GLY A 22 38.43 15.16 -3.59
CA GLY A 22 37.71 15.81 -2.46
C GLY A 22 37.53 17.34 -2.62
N TYR A 23 38.50 18.01 -3.26
CA TYR A 23 38.43 19.45 -3.55
C TYR A 23 37.43 19.80 -4.67
N LEU A 24 37.22 18.91 -5.64
CA LEU A 24 36.24 19.13 -6.72
C LEU A 24 34.81 18.92 -6.25
N LEU A 25 34.58 18.00 -5.30
CA LEU A 25 33.27 17.79 -4.70
C LEU A 25 32.81 19.05 -3.95
N LEU A 26 33.72 19.70 -3.21
CA LEU A 26 33.45 20.95 -2.51
C LEU A 26 33.09 22.09 -3.49
N LEU A 27 33.83 22.22 -4.60
CA LEU A 27 33.54 23.20 -5.66
C LEU A 27 32.21 22.91 -6.36
N ALA A 28 31.88 21.65 -6.61
CA ALA A 28 30.59 21.26 -7.19
C ALA A 28 29.42 21.58 -6.25
N MET A 29 29.58 21.33 -4.94
CA MET A 29 28.57 21.70 -3.94
C MET A 29 28.40 23.22 -3.85
N LEU A 30 29.48 24.00 -3.85
CA LEU A 30 29.42 25.46 -3.87
C LEU A 30 28.74 26.00 -5.13
N PHE A 31 28.94 25.36 -6.29
CA PHE A 31 28.28 25.73 -7.54
C PHE A 31 26.77 25.44 -7.51
N VAL A 32 26.34 24.30 -6.96
CA VAL A 32 24.91 23.98 -6.79
C VAL A 32 24.25 24.97 -5.83
N VAL A 33 24.90 25.31 -4.71
CA VAL A 33 24.42 26.32 -3.76
C VAL A 33 24.32 27.69 -4.44
N ALA A 34 25.29 28.08 -5.27
CA ALA A 34 25.25 29.33 -6.01
C ALA A 34 24.09 29.38 -7.03
N ILE A 35 23.80 28.27 -7.72
CA ILE A 35 22.63 28.17 -8.60
C ILE A 35 21.33 28.30 -7.80
N TYR A 36 21.21 27.58 -6.68
CA TYR A 36 20.02 27.64 -5.83
C TYR A 36 19.80 29.02 -5.18
N ALA A 37 20.87 29.75 -4.88
CA ALA A 37 20.77 31.13 -4.39
C ALA A 37 20.47 32.14 -5.52
N ALA A 38 20.94 31.89 -6.75
CA ALA A 38 20.69 32.76 -7.90
C ALA A 38 19.28 32.61 -8.49
N VAL A 39 18.63 31.45 -8.33
CA VAL A 39 17.26 31.22 -8.84
C VAL A 39 16.21 32.14 -8.20
N PRO A 40 16.13 32.30 -6.86
CA PRO A 40 15.27 33.30 -6.22
C PRO A 40 15.60 34.74 -6.64
N TRP A 41 16.89 35.04 -6.83
CA TRP A 41 17.35 36.37 -7.24
C TRP A 41 16.95 36.71 -8.69
N GLY A 42 17.01 35.74 -9.59
CA GLY A 42 16.57 35.88 -11.00
C GLY A 42 15.05 35.99 -11.15
N ILE A 43 14.28 35.25 -10.34
CA ILE A 43 12.81 35.33 -10.30
C ILE A 43 12.36 36.72 -9.79
N SER A 44 13.08 37.31 -8.84
CA SER A 44 12.78 38.65 -8.32
C SER A 44 12.99 39.79 -9.34
N ARG A 45 13.77 39.60 -10.41
CA ARG A 45 14.06 40.64 -11.41
C ARG A 45 13.38 40.46 -12.76
N ASN A 46 12.71 39.33 -12.99
CA ASN A 46 11.98 39.10 -14.23
C ASN A 46 10.46 39.07 -13.98
N PRO A 47 9.75 40.21 -14.13
CA PRO A 47 8.32 40.30 -13.83
C PRO A 47 7.46 39.36 -14.69
N LYS A 48 7.95 38.95 -15.88
CA LYS A 48 7.23 37.99 -16.74
C LYS A 48 7.23 36.57 -16.15
N LEU A 49 8.30 36.15 -15.47
CA LEU A 49 8.36 34.84 -14.84
C LEU A 49 7.42 34.75 -13.62
N LYS A 50 7.33 35.85 -12.85
CA LYS A 50 6.45 35.94 -11.70
C LYS A 50 4.97 35.84 -12.11
N ILE A 51 4.58 36.50 -13.21
CA ILE A 51 3.22 36.42 -13.77
C ILE A 51 2.86 34.97 -14.13
N HIS A 52 3.75 34.21 -14.77
CA HIS A 52 3.46 32.82 -15.12
C HIS A 52 3.35 31.87 -13.92
N LEU A 53 4.12 32.11 -12.84
CA LEU A 53 3.98 31.37 -11.59
C LEU A 53 2.65 31.70 -10.89
N ASP A 54 2.29 32.99 -10.82
CA ASP A 54 1.03 33.42 -10.20
C ASP A 54 -0.20 32.91 -11.00
N GLU A 55 -0.11 32.87 -12.34
CA GLU A 55 -1.14 32.29 -13.22
C GLU A 55 -1.27 30.77 -13.04
N ALA A 56 -0.15 30.05 -12.86
CA ALA A 56 -0.15 28.61 -12.60
C ALA A 56 -0.79 28.28 -11.24
N GLU A 57 -0.45 29.04 -10.20
CA GLU A 57 -1.06 28.90 -8.87
C GLU A 57 -2.56 29.24 -8.88
N ALA A 58 -2.96 30.29 -9.60
CA ALA A 58 -4.36 30.66 -9.76
C ALA A 58 -5.17 29.59 -10.53
N SER A 59 -4.53 28.87 -11.46
CA SER A 59 -5.15 27.79 -12.22
C SER A 59 -5.39 26.54 -11.37
N LEU A 60 -4.46 26.22 -10.47
CA LEU A 60 -4.62 25.11 -9.51
C LEU A 60 -5.74 25.38 -8.49
N LYS A 61 -5.92 26.63 -8.06
CA LYS A 61 -6.99 27.02 -7.13
C LYS A 61 -8.40 27.05 -7.74
N LYS A 62 -8.53 27.00 -9.08
CA LYS A 62 -9.83 27.03 -9.79
C LYS A 62 -10.46 25.65 -10.04
N VAL A 63 -9.76 24.57 -9.69
CA VAL A 63 -10.31 23.21 -9.84
C VAL A 63 -11.40 23.00 -8.78
N LYS A 64 -12.67 23.20 -9.16
CA LYS A 64 -13.83 22.96 -8.29
C LYS A 64 -13.95 21.47 -7.94
N PRO A 65 -14.31 21.12 -6.70
CA PRO A 65 -14.59 19.74 -6.33
C PRO A 65 -15.77 19.20 -7.15
N ARG A 66 -15.59 17.99 -7.68
CA ARG A 66 -16.53 17.29 -8.56
C ARG A 66 -17.86 17.09 -7.83
N ARG A 67 -18.92 17.69 -8.36
CA ARG A 67 -20.30 17.61 -7.83
C ARG A 67 -20.77 16.15 -7.83
N THR A 68 -21.09 15.61 -6.66
CA THR A 68 -21.74 14.30 -6.52
C THR A 68 -23.16 14.37 -7.08
N MET A 69 -23.51 13.40 -7.94
CA MET A 69 -24.86 13.29 -8.51
C MET A 69 -25.86 12.76 -7.47
N PRO A 70 -27.13 13.22 -7.49
CA PRO A 70 -28.17 12.65 -6.66
C PRO A 70 -28.66 11.32 -7.26
N ASN A 71 -28.59 10.25 -6.46
CA ASN A 71 -29.07 8.93 -6.84
C ASN A 71 -30.58 8.83 -6.57
N THR A 72 -31.41 9.12 -7.57
CA THR A 72 -32.84 8.81 -7.54
C THR A 72 -33.09 7.44 -8.15
N ARG A 73 -33.38 6.43 -7.32
CA ARG A 73 -34.11 5.23 -7.79
C ARG A 73 -35.29 4.92 -6.88
N LYS A 74 -36.47 5.00 -7.51
CA LYS A 74 -37.78 4.62 -7.01
C LYS A 74 -37.81 3.14 -6.63
N ALA A 75 -38.34 2.84 -5.45
CA ALA A 75 -38.67 1.50 -5.01
C ALA A 75 -39.86 0.95 -5.80
N THR A 76 -39.69 -0.21 -6.43
CA THR A 76 -40.79 -1.05 -6.92
C THR A 76 -40.91 -2.25 -5.97
N LYS A 77 -42.01 -2.31 -5.22
CA LYS A 77 -42.39 -3.47 -4.39
C LYS A 77 -42.91 -4.57 -5.31
N GLY A 78 -42.11 -5.62 -5.48
CA GLY A 78 -42.55 -6.91 -6.00
C GLY A 78 -42.34 -7.97 -4.92
N ILE A 79 -43.43 -8.39 -4.28
CA ILE A 79 -43.42 -9.49 -3.30
C ILE A 79 -43.40 -10.79 -4.09
N VAL A 80 -42.26 -11.48 -4.11
CA VAL A 80 -42.16 -12.87 -4.56
C VAL A 80 -41.93 -13.75 -3.32
N LYS A 81 -42.89 -14.64 -3.07
CA LYS A 81 -42.90 -15.61 -1.98
C LYS A 81 -41.82 -16.67 -2.27
N ALA A 82 -40.81 -16.78 -1.41
CA ALA A 82 -39.79 -17.83 -1.47
C ALA A 82 -40.33 -19.15 -0.87
N PRO A 83 -39.94 -20.34 -1.38
CA PRO A 83 -40.33 -21.61 -0.82
C PRO A 83 -39.53 -21.93 0.46
N ALA A 84 -40.20 -22.60 1.40
CA ALA A 84 -39.66 -23.03 2.68
C ALA A 84 -38.44 -23.95 2.48
N LYS A 85 -37.27 -23.50 2.94
CA LYS A 85 -36.11 -24.37 3.14
C LYS A 85 -36.27 -25.11 4.47
N GLY A 86 -36.12 -26.43 4.43
CA GLY A 86 -36.09 -27.30 5.60
C GLY A 86 -34.95 -26.98 6.56
N PRO A 87 -34.88 -27.68 7.70
CA PRO A 87 -33.96 -27.33 8.79
C PRO A 87 -32.52 -27.44 8.30
N VAL A 88 -31.82 -26.30 8.28
CA VAL A 88 -30.36 -26.29 8.12
C VAL A 88 -29.79 -26.86 9.41
N GLU A 89 -29.25 -28.07 9.32
CA GLU A 89 -28.51 -28.71 10.38
C GLU A 89 -27.31 -27.81 10.73
N MET A 90 -27.44 -27.04 11.82
CA MET A 90 -26.33 -26.29 12.40
C MET A 90 -25.33 -27.31 12.94
N ARG A 91 -24.34 -27.69 12.14
CA ARG A 91 -23.10 -28.23 12.68
C ARG A 91 -22.51 -27.14 13.57
N ALA A 92 -22.43 -27.43 14.86
CA ALA A 92 -21.72 -26.61 15.83
C ALA A 92 -20.34 -26.28 15.27
N SER A 93 -20.10 -25.02 14.96
CA SER A 93 -18.76 -24.51 14.68
C SER A 93 -17.94 -24.75 15.94
N LYS A 94 -16.85 -25.50 15.81
CA LYS A 94 -15.88 -25.70 16.90
C LYS A 94 -15.46 -24.32 17.44
N SER A 95 -15.26 -24.26 18.75
CA SER A 95 -14.78 -23.08 19.45
C SER A 95 -13.51 -22.51 18.77
N PRO A 96 -13.36 -21.18 18.63
CA PRO A 96 -12.17 -20.55 18.04
C PRO A 96 -10.84 -20.91 18.72
N ALA A 97 -10.86 -21.53 19.89
CA ALA A 97 -9.69 -21.84 20.70
C ALA A 97 -8.97 -23.16 20.33
N ASP A 98 -9.49 -23.95 19.38
CA ASP A 98 -9.04 -25.34 19.13
C ASP A 98 -8.43 -25.59 17.74
N HIS A 99 -8.11 -24.54 16.98
CA HIS A 99 -7.31 -24.69 15.76
C HIS A 99 -5.82 -24.56 16.12
N PRO A 100 -5.06 -25.68 16.18
CA PRO A 100 -3.61 -25.58 16.32
C PRO A 100 -3.07 -24.75 15.15
N ILE A 101 -2.29 -23.72 15.48
CA ILE A 101 -1.60 -22.87 14.50
C ILE A 101 -0.79 -23.78 13.58
N ASP A 102 -1.03 -23.70 12.26
CA ASP A 102 -0.26 -24.47 11.28
C ASP A 102 1.21 -24.03 11.31
N ASP A 103 2.14 -24.97 11.16
CA ASP A 103 3.59 -24.69 11.18
C ASP A 103 3.98 -23.62 10.14
N ARG A 104 3.23 -23.46 9.04
CA ARG A 104 3.44 -22.36 8.08
C ARG A 104 3.05 -21.01 8.66
N GLN A 105 1.89 -20.93 9.30
CA GLN A 105 1.42 -19.71 9.95
C GLN A 105 2.38 -19.29 11.06
N GLN A 106 2.86 -20.24 11.85
CA GLN A 106 3.81 -19.98 12.93
C GLN A 106 5.11 -19.35 12.40
N THR A 107 5.71 -19.90 11.33
CA THR A 107 6.91 -19.29 10.73
C THR A 107 6.65 -17.89 10.17
N ILE A 108 5.45 -17.64 9.62
CA ILE A 108 5.07 -16.31 9.11
C ILE A 108 4.91 -15.32 10.26
N ILE A 109 4.30 -15.72 11.38
CA ILE A 109 4.19 -14.91 12.60
C ILE A 109 5.57 -14.59 13.15
N GLU A 110 6.48 -15.56 13.21
CA GLU A 110 7.87 -15.32 13.63
C GLU A 110 8.58 -14.30 12.74
N ALA A 111 8.39 -14.37 11.42
CA ALA A 111 8.94 -13.39 10.48
C ALA A 111 8.35 -11.98 10.70
N LEU A 112 7.05 -11.87 10.99
CA LEU A 112 6.41 -10.61 11.37
C LEU A 112 6.99 -10.05 12.67
N MET A 113 7.18 -10.91 13.67
CA MET A 113 7.78 -10.55 14.96
C MET A 113 9.25 -10.15 14.83
N ALA A 114 9.95 -10.58 13.78
CA ALA A 114 11.31 -10.18 13.47
C ALA A 114 11.44 -8.84 12.72
N LEU A 115 10.32 -8.18 12.35
CA LEU A 115 10.37 -6.87 11.68
C LEU A 115 11.13 -5.82 12.52
N PRO A 116 11.87 -4.88 11.90
CA PRO A 116 12.55 -3.82 12.63
C PRO A 116 11.59 -2.96 13.44
N ASP A 117 12.00 -2.53 14.64
CA ASP A 117 11.13 -1.76 15.52
C ASP A 117 10.68 -0.42 14.94
N HIS A 118 11.53 0.20 14.10
CA HIS A 118 11.18 1.46 13.44
C HIS A 118 10.03 1.27 12.44
N ILE A 119 9.87 0.10 11.83
CA ILE A 119 8.73 -0.27 10.99
C ILE A 119 7.50 -0.58 11.85
N LYS A 120 7.68 -1.40 12.90
CA LYS A 120 6.59 -1.79 13.81
C LYS A 120 5.86 -0.60 14.44
N ARG A 121 6.57 0.49 14.71
CA ARG A 121 6.01 1.72 15.30
C ARG A 121 5.27 2.61 14.30
N GLN A 122 5.43 2.43 12.99
CA GLN A 122 4.75 3.27 11.99
C GLN A 122 3.26 2.92 11.91
N SER A 123 2.44 3.89 11.50
CA SER A 123 1.09 3.64 10.99
C SER A 123 1.16 2.68 9.80
N GLY A 124 0.30 1.66 9.78
CA GLY A 124 0.41 0.59 8.80
C GLY A 124 -0.70 -0.45 8.87
N ALA A 125 -0.56 -1.48 8.02
CA ALA A 125 -1.37 -2.68 7.98
C ALA A 125 -0.58 -3.79 7.27
N LEU A 126 -0.93 -5.05 7.52
CA LEU A 126 -0.19 -6.22 7.04
C LEU A 126 -0.93 -6.90 5.89
N PHE A 127 -1.89 -7.75 6.25
CA PHE A 127 -2.58 -8.66 5.35
C PHE A 127 -4.00 -8.19 5.07
N TYR A 128 -4.47 -8.55 3.87
CA TYR A 128 -5.85 -8.37 3.44
C TYR A 128 -6.70 -9.62 3.69
N THR A 129 -6.12 -10.69 4.22
CA THR A 129 -6.82 -11.95 4.50
C THR A 129 -6.47 -12.49 5.87
N GLY A 130 -7.36 -13.31 6.41
CA GLY A 130 -7.23 -13.93 7.72
C GLY A 130 -6.18 -15.03 7.72
N ALA A 131 -5.87 -15.53 8.93
CA ALA A 131 -4.81 -16.50 9.13
C ALA A 131 -4.99 -17.77 8.27
N ASP A 132 -6.22 -18.24 8.02
CA ASP A 132 -6.46 -19.49 7.29
C ASP A 132 -5.94 -19.44 5.86
N ALA A 133 -5.93 -18.27 5.22
CA ALA A 133 -5.36 -18.08 3.89
C ALA A 133 -3.84 -18.37 3.83
N PHE A 134 -3.18 -18.40 4.99
CA PHE A 134 -1.76 -18.73 5.16
C PHE A 134 -1.54 -20.11 5.80
N SER A 135 -2.60 -20.89 6.03
CA SER A 135 -2.53 -22.23 6.63
C SER A 135 -2.35 -23.36 5.62
N GLN A 136 -2.68 -23.11 4.36
CA GLN A 136 -2.64 -24.11 3.28
C GLN A 136 -1.69 -23.66 2.17
N PRO A 137 -1.10 -24.61 1.41
CA PRO A 137 -0.38 -24.27 0.20
C PRO A 137 -1.22 -23.41 -0.75
N SER A 138 -0.60 -22.42 -1.37
CA SER A 138 -1.23 -21.55 -2.36
C SER A 138 -0.24 -21.24 -3.47
N SER A 139 -0.62 -21.47 -4.72
CA SER A 139 0.19 -21.12 -5.88
C SER A 139 0.21 -19.61 -6.15
N ILE A 140 -0.76 -18.87 -5.62
CA ILE A 140 -0.95 -17.43 -5.85
C ILE A 140 -0.77 -16.67 -4.54
N TYR A 141 -0.05 -15.55 -4.61
CA TYR A 141 0.04 -14.55 -3.54
C TYR A 141 -0.18 -13.16 -4.10
N VAL A 142 -1.17 -12.43 -3.58
CA VAL A 142 -1.54 -11.10 -4.08
C VAL A 142 -0.86 -10.01 -3.25
N LEU A 143 -0.16 -9.09 -3.91
CA LEU A 143 0.57 -8.01 -3.26
C LEU A 143 0.11 -6.65 -3.78
N GLY A 144 -0.54 -5.88 -2.89
CA GLY A 144 -0.70 -4.43 -3.04
C GLY A 144 0.61 -3.70 -2.77
N LEU A 145 0.69 -2.41 -3.11
CA LEU A 145 1.88 -1.61 -2.85
C LEU A 145 2.06 -1.36 -1.34
N ASN A 146 1.13 -0.61 -0.75
CA ASN A 146 1.14 -0.23 0.65
C ASN A 146 -0.27 0.20 1.11
N PRO A 147 -0.56 0.19 2.43
CA PRO A 147 -1.82 0.70 2.94
C PRO A 147 -2.02 2.19 2.59
N GLY A 148 -3.17 2.52 2.01
CA GLY A 148 -3.57 3.91 1.76
C GLY A 148 -4.14 4.61 3.00
N GLY A 149 -4.48 5.88 2.88
CA GLY A 149 -5.03 6.69 3.99
C GLY A 149 -3.97 7.55 4.67
N ASP A 150 -4.41 8.44 5.55
CA ASP A 150 -3.52 9.42 6.16
C ASP A 150 -2.84 8.86 7.43
N PRO A 151 -1.49 8.78 7.46
CA PRO A 151 -0.77 8.19 8.58
C PRO A 151 -0.91 8.98 9.89
N GLY A 152 -1.21 10.28 9.84
CA GLY A 152 -1.44 11.11 11.04
C GLY A 152 -2.81 10.84 11.68
N THR A 153 -3.87 10.79 10.88
CA THR A 153 -5.22 10.45 11.37
C THR A 153 -5.33 9.00 11.84
N GLN A 154 -4.49 8.12 11.29
CA GLN A 154 -4.44 6.69 11.60
C GLN A 154 -3.17 6.29 12.35
N GLU A 155 -2.56 7.21 13.11
CA GLU A 155 -1.28 6.97 13.82
C GLU A 155 -1.37 5.76 14.76
N ALA A 156 -2.49 5.61 15.48
CA ALA A 156 -2.73 4.51 16.40
C ALA A 156 -2.93 3.13 15.72
N ASN A 157 -3.04 3.09 14.40
CA ASN A 157 -3.15 1.84 13.63
C ASN A 157 -1.76 1.43 13.15
N THR A 158 -0.92 1.03 14.10
CA THR A 158 0.48 0.70 13.84
C THR A 158 0.66 -0.69 13.23
N VAL A 159 1.80 -0.92 12.59
CA VAL A 159 2.21 -2.25 12.11
C VAL A 159 2.22 -3.25 13.27
N ALA A 160 2.76 -2.90 14.44
CA ALA A 160 2.74 -3.76 15.63
C ALA A 160 1.32 -4.18 16.03
N LYS A 161 0.37 -3.22 16.03
CA LYS A 161 -1.03 -3.51 16.34
C LYS A 161 -1.65 -4.42 15.28
N ALA A 162 -1.29 -4.26 14.01
CA ALA A 162 -1.72 -5.15 12.95
C ALA A 162 -1.19 -6.58 13.11
N ILE A 163 0.04 -6.77 13.60
CA ILE A 163 0.58 -8.11 13.93
C ILE A 163 -0.28 -8.78 14.99
N THR A 164 -0.53 -8.09 16.12
CA THR A 164 -1.38 -8.62 17.19
C THR A 164 -2.82 -8.87 16.75
N ALA A 165 -3.34 -8.05 15.83
CA ALA A 165 -4.67 -8.25 15.27
C ALA A 165 -4.74 -9.49 14.38
N PHE A 166 -3.70 -9.74 13.58
CA PHE A 166 -3.62 -10.92 12.71
C PHE A 166 -3.64 -12.23 13.51
N GLU A 167 -2.90 -12.31 14.62
CA GLU A 167 -2.91 -13.48 15.51
C GLU A 167 -4.30 -13.78 16.11
N LYS A 168 -5.15 -12.75 16.23
CA LYS A 168 -6.47 -12.83 16.86
C LYS A 168 -7.62 -12.84 15.86
N ALA A 169 -7.34 -12.61 14.57
CA ALA A 169 -8.36 -12.43 13.56
C ALA A 169 -9.11 -13.73 13.29
N PRO A 170 -10.39 -13.67 12.88
CA PRO A 170 -11.08 -14.83 12.33
C PRO A 170 -10.27 -15.45 11.20
N GLY A 171 -10.14 -16.78 11.19
CA GLY A 171 -9.38 -17.50 10.17
C GLY A 171 -9.88 -17.22 8.76
N GLN A 172 -11.19 -17.30 8.55
CA GLN A 172 -11.88 -17.00 7.28
C GLN A 172 -12.33 -15.55 7.21
N TRP A 173 -11.47 -14.66 6.73
CA TRP A 173 -11.79 -13.25 6.54
C TRP A 173 -11.01 -12.65 5.36
N SER A 174 -11.60 -11.68 4.67
CA SER A 174 -10.95 -10.89 3.63
C SER A 174 -11.35 -9.42 3.69
N ALA A 175 -10.38 -8.52 3.78
CA ALA A 175 -10.59 -7.07 3.69
C ALA A 175 -11.24 -6.63 2.37
N TYR A 176 -11.14 -7.44 1.30
CA TYR A 176 -11.83 -7.15 0.05
C TYR A 176 -13.31 -7.48 0.10
N GLN A 177 -13.72 -8.47 0.91
CA GLN A 177 -15.08 -9.00 0.92
C GLN A 177 -15.87 -8.60 2.16
N ASP A 178 -15.22 -8.54 3.32
CA ASP A 178 -15.85 -8.47 4.63
C ASP A 178 -15.72 -7.09 5.29
N ASP A 179 -14.67 -6.33 4.95
CA ASP A 179 -14.46 -5.02 5.53
C ASP A 179 -15.29 -3.92 4.88
N SER A 180 -15.83 -3.05 5.73
CA SER A 180 -16.37 -1.77 5.32
C SER A 180 -15.25 -0.73 5.23
N TRP A 181 -14.91 -0.32 4.01
CA TRP A 181 -13.96 0.77 3.78
C TRP A 181 -14.73 2.10 3.67
N GLU A 182 -14.32 3.11 4.45
CA GLU A 182 -14.98 4.43 4.50
C GLU A 182 -16.48 4.37 4.82
N GLY A 183 -16.91 3.37 5.61
CA GLY A 183 -18.31 3.15 5.96
C GLY A 183 -19.19 2.64 4.80
N ALA A 184 -18.59 2.33 3.64
CA ALA A 184 -19.31 1.77 2.50
C ALA A 184 -19.69 0.29 2.73
N THR A 185 -20.64 -0.22 1.95
CA THR A 185 -20.97 -1.65 1.97
C THR A 185 -19.74 -2.49 1.60
N PRO A 186 -19.42 -3.56 2.36
CA PRO A 186 -18.28 -4.41 2.05
C PRO A 186 -18.27 -4.90 0.60
N GLY A 187 -17.09 -4.93 -0.01
CA GLY A 187 -16.93 -5.35 -1.40
C GLY A 187 -17.28 -4.31 -2.46
N THR A 188 -17.73 -3.11 -2.07
CA THR A 188 -18.25 -2.11 -3.04
C THR A 188 -17.39 -0.86 -3.20
N TRP A 189 -16.35 -0.69 -2.38
CA TRP A 189 -15.57 0.55 -2.33
C TRP A 189 -14.18 0.41 -2.94
N GLY A 190 -13.69 1.49 -3.55
CA GLY A 190 -12.31 1.58 -4.04
C GLY A 190 -11.92 0.45 -4.99
N MET A 191 -10.94 -0.37 -4.57
CA MET A 191 -10.43 -1.52 -5.32
C MET A 191 -11.15 -2.83 -5.00
N GLN A 192 -11.92 -2.90 -3.89
CA GLN A 192 -12.62 -4.13 -3.47
C GLN A 192 -13.42 -4.78 -4.62
N PRO A 193 -14.32 -4.10 -5.35
CA PRO A 193 -15.12 -4.76 -6.39
C PRO A 193 -14.27 -5.29 -7.55
N ARG A 194 -13.12 -4.65 -7.84
CA ARG A 194 -12.22 -5.09 -8.92
C ARG A 194 -11.45 -6.35 -8.52
N VAL A 195 -10.94 -6.39 -7.30
CA VAL A 195 -10.23 -7.56 -6.75
C VAL A 195 -11.19 -8.75 -6.60
N LEU A 196 -12.41 -8.52 -6.10
CA LEU A 196 -13.43 -9.56 -6.01
C LEU A 196 -13.84 -10.08 -7.40
N HIS A 197 -13.99 -9.20 -8.39
CA HIS A 197 -14.23 -9.62 -9.76
C HIS A 197 -13.09 -10.47 -10.30
N PHE A 198 -11.84 -10.05 -10.08
CA PHE A 198 -10.65 -10.80 -10.48
C PHE A 198 -10.62 -12.21 -9.88
N PHE A 199 -10.80 -12.35 -8.56
CA PHE A 199 -10.87 -13.67 -7.92
C PHE A 199 -12.00 -14.54 -8.45
N LYS A 200 -13.19 -13.95 -8.67
CA LYS A 200 -14.30 -14.65 -9.29
C LYS A 200 -13.97 -15.17 -10.69
N MET A 201 -13.26 -14.40 -11.50
CA MET A 201 -12.85 -14.82 -12.85
C MET A 201 -11.86 -15.98 -12.84
N LEU A 202 -11.08 -16.12 -11.76
CA LEU A 202 -10.16 -17.24 -11.55
C LEU A 202 -10.78 -18.42 -10.79
N GLY A 203 -12.05 -18.32 -10.38
CA GLY A 203 -12.70 -19.34 -9.55
C GLY A 203 -12.13 -19.43 -8.13
N LEU A 204 -11.55 -18.35 -7.62
CA LEU A 204 -10.92 -18.27 -6.30
C LEU A 204 -11.85 -17.60 -5.28
N ASP A 205 -11.73 -17.98 -4.01
CA ASP A 205 -12.38 -17.31 -2.87
C ASP A 205 -11.42 -16.26 -2.29
N ALA A 206 -11.91 -15.02 -2.14
CA ALA A 206 -11.12 -13.92 -1.59
C ALA A 206 -10.66 -14.14 -0.15
N ARG A 207 -11.29 -15.07 0.58
CA ARG A 207 -10.91 -15.45 1.96
C ARG A 207 -9.85 -16.54 2.04
N SER A 208 -9.59 -17.26 0.94
CA SER A 208 -8.62 -18.35 0.90
C SER A 208 -7.33 -18.00 0.15
N VAL A 209 -7.30 -16.91 -0.60
CA VAL A 209 -6.10 -16.44 -1.30
C VAL A 209 -5.26 -15.56 -0.37
N PRO A 210 -3.99 -15.89 -0.06
CA PRO A 210 -3.15 -15.02 0.75
C PRO A 210 -2.96 -13.68 0.03
N ALA A 211 -3.20 -12.58 0.75
CA ALA A 211 -3.06 -11.24 0.20
C ALA A 211 -2.44 -10.27 1.22
N SER A 212 -1.56 -9.38 0.75
CA SER A 212 -0.80 -8.44 1.58
C SER A 212 -0.45 -7.15 0.83
N ASN A 213 0.26 -6.24 1.49
CA ASN A 213 1.04 -5.20 0.83
C ASN A 213 2.54 -5.52 0.84
N VAL A 214 3.29 -5.10 -0.18
CA VAL A 214 4.77 -5.18 -0.22
C VAL A 214 5.40 -4.35 0.90
N ILE A 215 4.82 -3.19 1.20
CA ILE A 215 5.24 -2.28 2.25
C ILE A 215 4.14 -2.21 3.31
N PHE A 216 4.46 -2.47 4.57
CA PHE A 216 3.45 -2.45 5.64
C PHE A 216 3.15 -1.04 6.16
N VAL A 217 3.97 -0.04 5.81
CA VAL A 217 3.83 1.35 6.26
C VAL A 217 2.80 2.09 5.40
N ARG A 218 1.91 2.83 6.08
CA ARG A 218 0.84 3.60 5.46
C ARG A 218 1.37 4.88 4.83
N SER A 219 0.80 5.25 3.69
CA SER A 219 0.95 6.60 3.14
C SER A 219 -0.31 7.04 2.41
N THR A 220 -0.52 8.36 2.32
CA THR A 220 -1.66 8.93 1.61
C THR A 220 -1.54 8.67 0.10
N THR A 221 -0.32 8.72 -0.42
CA THR A 221 0.04 8.41 -1.81
C THR A 221 1.38 7.68 -1.84
N GLU A 222 1.70 7.04 -2.96
CA GLU A 222 3.01 6.42 -3.17
C GLU A 222 4.16 7.42 -2.97
N GLY A 223 4.02 8.66 -3.46
CA GLY A 223 5.05 9.69 -3.37
C GLY A 223 5.24 10.29 -1.97
N THR A 224 4.41 9.92 -1.00
CA THR A 224 4.46 10.44 0.39
C THR A 224 4.91 9.39 1.39
N LEU A 225 5.58 8.32 0.95
CA LEU A 225 6.24 7.40 1.87
C LEU A 225 7.28 8.18 2.69
N THR A 226 7.24 8.02 4.01
CA THR A 226 8.05 8.80 4.97
C THR A 226 9.52 8.39 4.98
N LEU A 227 9.80 7.18 4.53
CA LEU A 227 11.13 6.60 4.39
C LEU A 227 11.40 6.29 2.92
N ASP A 228 12.67 6.05 2.61
CA ASP A 228 13.05 5.57 1.30
C ASP A 228 12.30 4.27 0.96
N LYS A 229 11.73 4.22 -0.25
CA LYS A 229 10.88 3.10 -0.68
C LYS A 229 11.67 1.79 -0.71
N ASP A 230 12.93 1.82 -1.11
CA ASP A 230 13.78 0.62 -1.19
C ASP A 230 14.16 0.13 0.22
N GLU A 231 14.36 1.05 1.17
CA GLU A 231 14.55 0.72 2.58
C GLU A 231 13.30 0.02 3.15
N LEU A 232 12.11 0.58 2.92
CA LEU A 232 10.85 0.00 3.37
C LEU A 232 10.59 -1.39 2.79
N ILE A 233 10.80 -1.56 1.49
CA ILE A 233 10.67 -2.86 0.82
C ILE A 233 11.67 -3.85 1.42
N SER A 234 12.93 -3.45 1.58
CA SER A 234 13.99 -4.31 2.13
C SER A 234 13.67 -4.76 3.54
N ALA A 235 13.08 -3.89 4.36
CA ALA A 235 12.67 -4.22 5.72
C ALA A 235 11.47 -5.19 5.78
N CYS A 236 10.52 -5.09 4.84
CA CYS A 236 9.33 -5.94 4.81
C CYS A 236 9.55 -7.27 4.07
N TRP A 237 10.50 -7.32 3.14
CA TRP A 237 10.75 -8.47 2.26
C TRP A 237 10.99 -9.81 2.97
N PRO A 238 11.67 -9.90 4.12
CA PRO A 238 11.83 -11.16 4.83
C PRO A 238 10.51 -11.86 5.13
N VAL A 239 9.45 -11.11 5.45
CA VAL A 239 8.10 -11.66 5.68
C VAL A 239 7.54 -12.26 4.40
N HIS A 240 7.60 -11.52 3.29
CA HIS A 240 7.10 -11.99 1.99
C HIS A 240 7.85 -13.22 1.51
N ARG A 241 9.17 -13.26 1.69
CA ARG A 241 9.99 -14.43 1.37
C ARG A 241 9.51 -15.65 2.14
N THR A 242 9.25 -15.51 3.44
CA THR A 242 8.70 -16.58 4.27
C THR A 242 7.34 -17.04 3.74
N VAL A 243 6.42 -16.13 3.42
CA VAL A 243 5.11 -16.50 2.84
C VAL A 243 5.28 -17.28 1.54
N ILE A 244 6.09 -16.78 0.61
CA ILE A 244 6.34 -17.41 -0.70
C ILE A 244 6.87 -18.83 -0.52
N GLN A 245 7.87 -19.01 0.33
CA GLN A 245 8.52 -20.30 0.56
C GLN A 245 7.60 -21.29 1.27
N ARG A 246 6.88 -20.85 2.31
CA ARG A 246 6.08 -21.73 3.17
C ARG A 246 4.78 -22.17 2.52
N LEU A 247 4.20 -21.32 1.68
CA LEU A 247 2.96 -21.64 0.94
C LEU A 247 3.24 -22.28 -0.42
N GLY A 248 4.49 -22.30 -0.89
CA GLY A 248 4.84 -22.84 -2.22
C GLY A 248 4.31 -21.96 -3.37
N VAL A 249 4.34 -20.64 -3.18
CA VAL A 249 3.85 -19.67 -4.16
C VAL A 249 4.69 -19.74 -5.42
N THR A 250 4.03 -19.85 -6.57
CA THR A 250 4.67 -19.84 -7.89
C THR A 250 4.34 -18.59 -8.69
N THR A 251 3.27 -17.88 -8.33
CA THR A 251 2.80 -16.67 -9.01
C THR A 251 2.49 -15.56 -8.00
N ILE A 252 3.11 -14.40 -8.20
CA ILE A 252 2.80 -13.17 -7.47
C ILE A 252 2.02 -12.25 -8.40
N ILE A 253 0.98 -11.61 -7.88
CA ILE A 253 0.09 -10.71 -8.62
C ILE A 253 0.07 -9.36 -7.95
#